data_AF-A0A8H9MDN1-F1
#
_entry.id   AF-A0A8H9MDN1-F1
#
_cell.length_a   1.000
_cell.length_b   1.000
_cell.length_c   1.000
_cell.angle_alpha   90.00
_cell.angle_beta   90.00
_cell.angle_gamma   90.00
#
_symmetry.space_group_name_H-M   'P 1'
#
loop_
_entity.id
_entity.type
_entity.pdbx_description
1 polymer ?
#
loop_
_entity_poly.entity_id
_entity_poly.type
_entity_poly.pdbx_seq_one_letter_code
_entity_poly.pdbx_strand_id
1 'polypeptide(L)' 'MTEVLKNLLAAARLPASEAETAAYVTAYEAHRTAVDALYAVPAARYADPALRFRAAGRIEDWATPPTNPAIPEAPAPRA' A
#
# COMPACT_ATOMS: atom_id res chain seq x y z
N MET A 1 -19.20 -15.29 7.40
CA MET A 1 -18.56 -14.04 6.95
C MET A 1 -19.55 -12.89 6.84
N THR A 2 -20.71 -13.08 6.17
CA THR A 2 -21.73 -12.04 5.94
C THR A 2 -22.18 -11.29 7.20
N GLU A 3 -22.42 -11.98 8.31
CA GLU A 3 -22.83 -11.32 9.57
C GLU A 3 -21.71 -10.48 10.20
N VAL A 4 -20.45 -10.92 10.09
CA VAL A 4 -19.30 -10.12 10.55
C VAL A 4 -19.17 -8.85 9.72
N LEU A 5 -19.29 -8.96 8.39
CA LEU A 5 -19.27 -7.80 7.50
C LEU A 5 -20.38 -6.80 7.84
N LYS A 6 -21.63 -7.27 8.00
CA LYS A 6 -22.76 -6.41 8.38
C LYS A 6 -22.53 -5.69 9.70
N ASN A 7 -22.00 -6.38 10.71
CA ASN A 7 -21.68 -5.79 12.01
C ASN A 7 -20.61 -4.69 11.89
N LEU A 8 -19.57 -4.92 11.07
CA LEU A 8 -18.52 -3.93 10.83
C LEU A 8 -19.06 -2.70 10.09
N LEU A 9 -19.87 -2.90 9.05
CA LEU A 9 -20.51 -1.81 8.31
C LEU A 9 -21.46 -1.00 9.21
N ALA A 10 -22.25 -1.67 10.05
CA ALA A 10 -23.11 -1.02 11.03
C ALA A 10 -22.31 -0.19 12.04
N ALA A 11 -21.21 -0.73 12.59
CA ALA A 11 -20.33 -0.01 13.51
C ALA A 11 -19.68 1.22 12.86
N ALA A 12 -19.32 1.12 11.57
CA ALA A 12 -18.78 2.22 10.77
C ALA A 12 -19.87 3.20 10.28
N ARG A 13 -21.16 2.91 10.53
CA ARG A 13 -22.33 3.65 10.02
C ARG A 13 -22.33 3.78 8.50
N LEU A 14 -21.86 2.74 7.81
CA LEU A 14 -21.85 2.65 6.36
C LEU A 14 -23.03 1.79 5.90
N PRO A 15 -24.04 2.35 5.22
CA PRO A 15 -25.09 1.55 4.61
C PRO A 15 -24.50 0.77 3.42
N ALA A 16 -24.96 -0.47 3.23
CA ALA A 16 -24.65 -1.27 2.06
C ALA A 16 -25.89 -2.05 1.62
N SER A 17 -26.11 -2.10 0.33
CA SER A 17 -27.09 -2.99 -0.30
C SER A 17 -26.64 -4.46 -0.20
N GLU A 18 -27.56 -5.39 -0.48
CA GLU A 18 -27.24 -6.81 -0.53
C GLU A 18 -26.22 -7.14 -1.63
N ALA A 19 -26.31 -6.46 -2.78
CA ALA A 19 -25.38 -6.62 -3.89
C ALA A 19 -23.95 -6.19 -3.51
N GLU A 20 -23.81 -5.05 -2.83
CA GLU A 20 -22.51 -4.58 -2.32
C GLU A 20 -21.97 -5.53 -1.25
N THR A 21 -22.83 -6.01 -0.35
CA THR A 21 -22.45 -6.98 0.67
C THR A 21 -21.91 -8.27 0.03
N ALA A 22 -22.57 -8.79 -0.99
CA ALA A 22 -22.11 -9.97 -1.72
C ALA A 22 -20.76 -9.73 -2.43
N ALA A 23 -20.58 -8.57 -3.04
CA ALA A 23 -19.31 -8.19 -3.67
C ALA A 23 -18.17 -8.11 -2.64
N TYR A 24 -18.39 -7.50 -1.48
CA TYR A 24 -17.38 -7.40 -0.42
C TYR A 24 -16.99 -8.76 0.15
N VAL A 25 -17.96 -9.65 0.38
CA VAL A 25 -17.67 -11.02 0.85
C VAL A 25 -16.84 -11.77 -0.19
N THR A 26 -17.17 -11.63 -1.47
CA THR A 26 -16.47 -12.30 -2.57
C THR A 26 -15.03 -11.79 -2.72
N ALA A 27 -14.81 -10.49 -2.58
CA ALA A 27 -13.48 -9.88 -2.70
C ALA A 27 -12.58 -10.08 -1.46
N TYR A 28 -13.16 -10.48 -0.32
CA TYR A 28 -12.46 -10.49 0.97
C TYR A 28 -11.18 -11.33 0.97
N GLU A 29 -11.20 -12.53 0.38
CA GLU A 29 -10.04 -13.43 0.39
C GLU A 29 -8.84 -12.83 -0.38
N ALA A 30 -9.12 -12.20 -1.52
CA ALA A 30 -8.10 -11.51 -2.30
C ALA A 30 -7.51 -10.33 -1.50
N HIS A 31 -8.35 -9.53 -0.85
CA HIS A 31 -7.91 -8.42 0.00
C HIS A 31 -7.09 -8.93 1.19
N ARG A 32 -7.52 -10.00 1.85
CA ARG A 32 -6.80 -10.58 2.98
C ARG A 32 -5.41 -11.05 2.57
N THR A 33 -5.32 -11.77 1.46
CA THR A 33 -4.05 -12.24 0.89
C THR A 33 -3.12 -11.07 0.56
N ALA A 34 -3.64 -10.01 -0.06
CA ALA A 34 -2.86 -8.82 -0.38
C ALA A 34 -2.33 -8.11 0.88
N VAL A 35 -3.15 -7.99 1.94
CA VAL A 35 -2.72 -7.42 3.22
C VAL A 35 -1.65 -8.29 3.88
N ASP A 36 -1.81 -9.61 3.88
CA ASP A 36 -0.83 -10.53 4.45
C ASP A 36 0.53 -10.45 3.74
N ALA A 37 0.51 -10.25 2.42
CA ALA A 37 1.74 -10.05 1.64
C ALA A 37 2.53 -8.80 2.06
N LEU A 38 1.87 -7.74 2.55
CA LEU A 38 2.55 -6.54 3.06
C LEU A 38 3.37 -6.83 4.32
N TYR A 39 2.93 -7.79 5.14
CA TYR A 39 3.66 -8.19 6.35
C TYR A 39 4.75 -9.23 6.08
N ALA A 40 4.74 -9.87 4.91
CA ALA A 40 5.75 -10.85 4.53
C ALA A 40 7.10 -10.24 4.11
N VAL A 41 7.21 -8.91 4.03
CA VAL A 41 8.44 -8.20 3.63
C VAL A 41 9.33 -7.99 4.87
N PRO A 42 10.44 -8.74 5.05
CA PRO A 42 11.25 -8.63 6.27
C PRO A 42 11.89 -7.25 6.44
N ALA A 43 12.21 -6.58 5.34
CA ALA A 43 12.73 -5.22 5.33
C ALA A 43 11.74 -4.18 5.86
N ALA A 44 10.42 -4.45 5.76
CA ALA A 44 9.38 -3.57 6.28
C ALA A 44 9.23 -3.63 7.81
N ARG A 45 9.78 -4.67 8.47
CA ARG A 45 9.67 -4.89 9.92
C ARG A 45 10.23 -3.75 10.77
N TYR A 46 11.24 -3.05 10.26
CA TYR A 46 11.86 -1.90 10.92
C TYR A 46 11.73 -0.62 10.10
N ALA A 47 10.97 -0.67 9.00
CA ALA A 47 10.67 0.53 8.23
C ALA A 47 9.83 1.46 9.11
N ASP A 48 10.26 2.71 9.15
CA ASP A 48 9.47 3.79 9.72
C ASP A 48 8.11 3.80 8.99
N PRO A 49 6.95 3.74 9.69
CA PRO A 49 5.67 3.89 9.03
C PRO A 49 5.73 5.11 8.11
N ALA A 50 5.35 4.95 6.84
CA ALA A 50 5.45 6.02 5.83
C ALA A 50 4.73 7.31 6.27
N LEU A 51 3.83 7.20 7.26
CA LEU A 51 3.04 8.28 7.84
C LEU A 51 3.52 8.71 9.24
N ARG A 52 4.75 8.40 9.67
CA ARG A 52 5.28 9.07 10.86
C ARG A 52 5.36 10.57 10.59
N PHE A 53 4.46 11.29 11.24
CA PHE A 53 4.46 12.73 11.23
C PHE A 53 5.79 13.23 11.79
N ARG A 54 6.59 13.85 10.92
CA ARG A 54 7.77 14.60 11.32
C ARG A 54 7.41 16.07 11.23
N ALA A 55 7.30 16.72 12.39
CA ALA A 55 6.96 18.15 12.47
C ALA A 55 7.96 19.03 11.71
N ALA A 56 9.21 18.58 11.55
CA ALA A 56 10.17 19.14 10.62
C ALA A 56 9.88 18.60 9.20
N GLY A 57 9.00 19.27 8.47
CA GLY A 57 8.76 18.97 7.06
C GLY A 57 10.05 19.17 6.26
N ARG A 58 10.56 18.11 5.63
CA ARG A 58 11.55 18.24 4.57
C ARG A 58 10.79 18.56 3.30
N ILE A 59 10.90 19.80 2.82
CA ILE A 59 10.39 20.18 1.51
C ILE A 59 11.48 19.82 0.52
N GLU A 60 11.21 18.82 -0.31
CA GLU A 60 12.03 18.49 -1.47
C GLU A 60 11.27 18.94 -2.71
N ASP A 61 11.91 19.73 -3.55
CA ASP A 61 11.29 20.19 -4.80
C ASP A 61 11.15 18.99 -5.74
N TRP A 62 9.90 18.66 -6.07
CA TRP A 62 9.52 17.54 -6.94
C TRP A 62 10.10 17.67 -8.35
N ALA A 63 10.48 18.87 -8.77
CA ALA A 63 11.15 19.12 -10.05
C ALA A 63 12.66 18.86 -9.99
N THR A 64 13.22 18.56 -8.81
CA THR A 64 14.64 18.24 -8.67
C THR A 64 14.88 16.85 -9.25
N PRO A 65 15.65 16.73 -10.35
CA PRO A 65 16.04 15.42 -10.85
C PRO A 65 16.87 14.72 -9.77
N PRO A 66 16.65 13.41 -9.54
CA PRO A 66 17.48 12.66 -8.60
C PRO A 66 18.94 12.83 -9.00
N THR A 67 19.79 13.20 -8.05
CA THR A 67 21.23 13.22 -8.27
C THR A 67 21.67 11.77 -8.42
N ASN A 68 21.55 11.22 -9.63
CA ASN A 68 21.98 9.87 -9.92
C ASN A 68 23.51 9.84 -9.80
N PRO A 69 24.11 9.15 -8.80
CA PRO A 69 25.54 8.91 -8.84
C PRO A 69 25.78 8.11 -10.12
N ALA A 70 26.58 8.67 -11.03
CA ALA A 70 26.80 8.18 -12.38
C ALA A 70 26.83 6.64 -12.44
N ILE A 71 25.81 6.04 -13.04
CA ILE A 71 25.90 4.65 -13.48
C ILE A 71 26.94 4.67 -14.61
N PRO A 72 28.10 4.02 -14.47
CA PRO A 72 29.08 3.99 -15.55
C PRO A 72 28.43 3.38 -16.77
N GLU A 73 28.46 4.14 -17.87
CA GLU A 73 27.91 3.76 -19.16
C GLU A 73 28.45 2.37 -19.55
N ALA A 74 27.55 1.43 -19.85
CA ALA A 74 27.94 0.08 -20.24
C ALA A 74 28.79 0.17 -21.52
N PRO A 75 29.92 -0.57 -21.62
CA PRO A 75 30.78 -0.49 -22.78
C PRO A 75 30.03 -0.90 -24.04
N ALA A 76 30.22 -0.11 -25.11
CA ALA A 76 29.60 -0.32 -26.42
C ALA A 76 29.79 -1.77 -26.92
N PRO A 77 28.79 -2.36 -27.61
CA PRO A 77 28.93 -3.69 -28.17
C PRO A 77 30.11 -3.71 -29.14
N ARG A 78 30.98 -4.70 -28.97
CA ARG A 78 32.06 -4.95 -29.93
C ARG A 78 31.45 -5.34 -31.28
N ALA A 79 32.00 -4.72 -32.33
CA ALA A 79 31.56 -4.73 -33.72
C ALA A 79 31.24 -6.11 -34.30
#